data_AF-A0A955WS11-F1
#
_entry.id   AF-A0A955WS11-F1
#
_cell.length_a   1.000
_cell.length_b   1.000
_cell.length_c   1.000
_cell.angle_alpha   90.00
_cell.angle_beta   90.00
_cell.angle_gamma   90.00
#
_symmetry.space_group_name_H-M   'P 1'
#
loop_
_entity.id
_entity.type
_entity.pdbx_description
1 polymer ?
#
loop_
_entity_poly.entity_id
_entity_poly.type
_entity_poly.pdbx_seq_one_letter_code
_entity_poly.pdbx_strand_id
1 'polypeptide(L)'
;MQHTGSRLDDVVLKLPLPVRRRVEAWADHVETLLSVHNPQVMARLGPAAFRGLFLRRGRRGPVAMPAHHSAWFDFDYPKDDPQLAALYEKAKRLQWNGSTDLPWQTSVDPLDPEVPLIEAGFLPWDLIEQHTGPLEARTRMGLRHKVTAWMLSQFLHGEQGALMASAQVTEATPSMDGKFYGATQVMDEA
;
A
#
# COMPACT_ATOMS: atom_id res chain seq x y z
N MET A 1 3.10 -26.88 -14.26
CA MET A 1 1.73 -26.74 -14.78
C MET A 1 1.79 -25.83 -16.00
N GLN A 2 1.36 -26.32 -17.14
CA GLN A 2 1.47 -25.63 -18.44
C GLN A 2 0.50 -24.45 -18.46
N HIS A 3 1.02 -23.22 -18.62
CA HIS A 3 0.21 -22.06 -18.94
C HIS A 3 -0.36 -22.25 -20.35
N THR A 4 -1.65 -22.56 -20.44
CA THR A 4 -2.40 -22.49 -21.70
C THR A 4 -2.53 -21.02 -22.05
N GLY A 5 -1.59 -20.49 -22.84
CA GLY A 5 -1.66 -19.12 -23.36
C GLY A 5 -3.01 -18.90 -24.03
N SER A 6 -3.76 -17.93 -23.55
CA SER A 6 -5.06 -17.58 -24.10
C SER A 6 -4.84 -16.99 -25.49
N ARG A 7 -5.74 -17.27 -26.43
CA ARG A 7 -5.75 -16.65 -27.78
C ARG A 7 -5.70 -15.11 -27.76
N LEU A 8 -6.04 -14.50 -26.62
CA LEU A 8 -6.00 -13.06 -26.39
C LEU A 8 -4.56 -12.54 -26.18
N ASP A 9 -3.69 -13.34 -25.56
CA ASP A 9 -2.32 -12.95 -25.23
C ASP A 9 -1.50 -12.71 -26.51
N ASP A 10 -1.69 -13.59 -27.51
CA ASP A 10 -1.06 -13.50 -28.83
C ASP A 10 -1.48 -12.28 -29.64
N VAL A 11 -2.68 -11.74 -29.40
CA VAL A 11 -3.19 -10.54 -30.08
C VAL A 11 -2.68 -9.28 -29.39
N VAL A 12 -2.63 -9.27 -28.06
CA VAL A 12 -2.12 -8.15 -27.26
C VAL A 12 -0.62 -7.96 -27.47
N LEU A 13 0.15 -9.06 -27.61
CA LEU A 13 1.58 -9.05 -27.94
C LEU A 13 1.92 -8.35 -29.27
N LYS A 14 0.97 -8.33 -30.22
CA LYS A 14 1.14 -7.73 -31.56
C LYS A 14 0.77 -6.25 -31.61
N LEU A 15 0.24 -5.67 -30.54
CA LEU A 15 -0.12 -4.26 -30.49
C LEU A 15 1.13 -3.36 -30.34
N PRO A 16 1.11 -2.13 -30.90
CA PRO A 16 2.16 -1.15 -30.63
C PRO A 16 2.35 -0.94 -29.13
N LEU A 17 3.61 -0.87 -28.66
CA LEU A 17 3.96 -0.75 -27.24
C LEU A 17 3.10 0.23 -26.40
N PRO A 18 2.78 1.47 -26.86
CA PRO A 18 1.94 2.38 -26.08
C PRO A 18 0.47 1.91 -25.98
N VAL A 19 -0.03 1.20 -26.98
CA VAL A 19 -1.38 0.62 -26.99
C VAL A 19 -1.40 -0.63 -26.12
N ARG A 20 -0.38 -1.49 -26.25
CA ARG A 20 -0.21 -2.69 -25.46
C ARG A 20 -0.17 -2.40 -23.96
N ARG A 21 0.65 -1.45 -23.51
CA ARG A 21 0.72 -1.03 -22.09
C ARG A 21 -0.63 -0.55 -21.54
N ARG A 22 -1.44 0.07 -22.40
CA ARG A 22 -2.78 0.52 -22.02
C ARG A 22 -3.73 -0.67 -21.92
N VAL A 23 -3.72 -1.57 -22.90
CA VAL A 23 -4.57 -2.76 -22.92
C VAL A 23 -4.22 -3.74 -21.80
N GLU A 24 -2.94 -3.97 -21.50
CA GLU A 24 -2.49 -4.82 -20.39
C GLU A 24 -2.94 -4.26 -19.03
N ALA A 25 -2.75 -2.96 -18.79
CA ALA A 25 -3.26 -2.31 -17.57
C ALA A 25 -4.79 -2.41 -17.44
N TRP A 26 -5.52 -2.53 -18.56
CA TRP A 26 -6.96 -2.77 -18.55
C TRP A 26 -7.32 -4.25 -18.32
N ALA A 27 -6.56 -5.17 -18.91
CA ALA A 27 -6.78 -6.60 -18.83
C ALA A 27 -6.61 -7.13 -17.39
N ASP A 28 -5.52 -6.76 -16.71
CA ASP A 28 -5.22 -7.24 -15.35
C ASP A 28 -6.30 -6.81 -14.34
N HIS A 29 -6.81 -5.58 -14.48
CA HIS A 29 -7.89 -5.07 -13.65
C HIS A 29 -9.23 -5.77 -13.92
N VAL A 30 -9.52 -6.09 -15.17
CA VAL A 30 -10.73 -6.84 -15.56
C VAL A 30 -10.63 -8.29 -15.11
N GLU A 31 -9.48 -8.94 -15.27
CA GLU A 31 -9.24 -10.30 -14.80
C GLU A 31 -9.40 -10.40 -13.29
N THR A 32 -8.82 -9.46 -12.53
CA THR A 32 -9.00 -9.39 -11.07
C THR A 32 -10.49 -9.27 -10.69
N LEU A 33 -11.26 -8.44 -11.41
CA LEU A 33 -12.70 -8.30 -11.16
C LEU A 33 -13.50 -9.56 -11.53
N LEU A 34 -13.11 -10.25 -12.60
CA LEU A 34 -13.73 -11.50 -13.05
C LEU A 34 -13.35 -12.70 -12.18
N SER A 35 -12.22 -12.63 -11.47
CA SER A 35 -11.78 -13.64 -10.50
C SER A 35 -12.62 -13.65 -9.21
N VAL A 36 -13.47 -12.63 -8.99
CA VAL A 36 -14.40 -12.58 -7.86
C VAL A 36 -15.59 -13.50 -8.13
N HIS A 37 -15.51 -14.74 -7.65
CA HIS A 37 -16.55 -15.76 -7.86
C HIS A 37 -17.82 -15.55 -7.01
N ASN A 38 -17.78 -14.65 -6.01
CA ASN A 38 -18.92 -14.39 -5.12
C ASN A 38 -19.77 -13.21 -5.65
N PRO A 39 -21.05 -13.43 -6.01
CA PRO A 39 -21.90 -12.39 -6.58
C PRO A 39 -22.23 -11.25 -5.59
N GLN A 40 -22.29 -11.53 -4.28
CA GLN A 40 -22.50 -10.49 -3.27
C GLN A 40 -21.28 -9.59 -3.12
N VAL A 41 -20.07 -10.16 -3.20
CA VAL A 41 -18.81 -9.41 -3.15
C VAL A 41 -18.66 -8.57 -4.42
N MET A 42 -18.96 -9.15 -5.59
CA MET A 42 -18.95 -8.43 -6.86
C MET A 42 -19.95 -7.26 -6.86
N ALA A 43 -21.15 -7.44 -6.32
CA ALA A 43 -22.14 -6.36 -6.20
C ALA A 43 -21.65 -5.20 -5.30
N ARG A 44 -20.87 -5.50 -4.25
CA ARG A 44 -20.32 -4.48 -3.34
C ARG A 44 -19.07 -3.79 -3.88
N LEU A 45 -18.20 -4.52 -4.59
CA LEU A 45 -16.96 -3.98 -5.17
C LEU A 45 -17.18 -3.31 -6.53
N GLY A 46 -18.13 -3.79 -7.32
CA GLY A 46 -18.39 -3.33 -8.69
C GLY A 46 -18.56 -1.81 -8.84
N PRO A 47 -19.38 -1.15 -8.00
CA PRO A 47 -19.55 0.30 -8.07
C PRO A 47 -18.27 1.11 -7.73
N ALA A 48 -17.41 0.59 -6.84
CA ALA A 48 -16.14 1.23 -6.51
C ALA A 48 -15.12 1.01 -7.65
N ALA A 49 -15.02 -0.22 -8.14
CA ALA A 49 -14.19 -0.56 -9.28
C ALA A 49 -14.57 0.24 -10.53
N PHE A 50 -15.86 0.35 -10.86
CA PHE A 50 -16.32 1.15 -12.00
C PHE A 50 -15.97 2.64 -11.86
N ARG A 51 -16.15 3.22 -10.66
CA ARG A 51 -15.78 4.61 -10.37
C ARG A 51 -14.28 4.87 -10.52
N GLY A 52 -13.45 3.94 -10.05
CA GLY A 52 -11.99 4.05 -10.19
C GLY A 52 -11.51 3.85 -11.62
N LEU A 53 -11.96 2.77 -12.27
CA LEU A 53 -11.44 2.31 -13.56
C LEU A 53 -11.92 3.16 -14.74
N PHE A 54 -13.22 3.49 -14.77
CA PHE A 54 -13.84 4.17 -15.91
C PHE A 54 -14.05 5.65 -15.65
N LEU A 55 -14.56 6.02 -14.47
CA LEU A 55 -14.87 7.42 -14.17
C LEU A 55 -13.64 8.20 -13.69
N ARG A 56 -12.54 7.51 -13.33
CA ARG A 56 -11.33 8.07 -12.70
C ARG A 56 -11.69 9.01 -11.53
N ARG A 57 -12.83 8.78 -10.89
CA ARG A 57 -13.31 9.55 -9.74
C ARG A 57 -12.55 9.08 -8.51
N GLY A 58 -11.91 10.01 -7.81
CA GLY A 58 -11.02 9.72 -6.68
C GLY A 58 -9.57 10.19 -6.89
N ARG A 59 -9.19 10.60 -8.10
CA ARG A 59 -7.85 11.18 -8.41
C ARG A 59 -7.81 12.72 -8.37
N ARG A 60 -8.89 13.37 -7.97
CA ARG A 60 -9.01 14.84 -7.95
C ARG A 60 -9.85 15.28 -6.76
N GLY A 61 -9.26 16.13 -5.91
CA GLY A 61 -9.91 16.68 -4.73
C GLY A 61 -10.07 15.67 -3.59
N PRO A 62 -10.52 16.14 -2.41
CA PRO A 62 -10.80 15.26 -1.27
C PRO A 62 -11.91 14.26 -1.62
N VAL A 63 -11.74 13.01 -1.17
CA VAL A 63 -12.73 11.95 -1.32
C VAL A 63 -13.44 11.76 0.01
N ALA A 64 -14.76 11.95 0.04
CA ALA A 64 -15.55 11.65 1.22
C ALA A 64 -15.57 10.14 1.45
N MET A 65 -15.15 9.72 2.65
CA MET A 65 -15.28 8.34 3.14
C MET A 65 -16.26 8.34 4.33
N PRO A 66 -17.54 7.98 4.11
CA PRO A 66 -18.50 7.88 5.20
C PRO A 66 -18.07 6.81 6.20
N ALA A 67 -17.96 7.19 7.47
CA ALA A 67 -17.76 6.25 8.57
C ALA A 67 -19.11 5.98 9.24
N HIS A 68 -19.45 4.70 9.40
CA HIS A 68 -20.74 4.25 9.95
C HIS A 68 -20.50 3.36 11.17
N HIS A 69 -20.00 3.96 12.25
CA HIS A 69 -19.81 3.30 13.55
C HIS A 69 -20.35 4.17 14.68
N SER A 70 -20.57 3.56 15.84
CA SER A 70 -20.87 4.30 17.07
C SER A 70 -19.58 4.77 17.72
N ALA A 71 -19.54 6.03 18.12
CA ALA A 71 -18.46 6.57 18.94
C ALA A 71 -18.79 6.37 20.41
N TRP A 72 -17.80 5.93 21.19
CA TRP A 72 -17.98 5.71 22.63
C TRP A 72 -17.23 6.78 23.42
N PHE A 73 -17.95 7.41 24.34
CA PHE A 73 -17.41 8.30 25.36
C PHE A 73 -17.82 7.74 26.72
N ASP A 74 -16.84 7.43 27.54
CA ASP A 74 -17.03 6.91 28.89
C ASP A 74 -16.57 7.97 29.91
N PHE A 75 -17.45 8.32 30.85
CA PHE A 75 -17.18 9.31 31.90
C PHE A 75 -16.46 8.71 33.11
N ASP A 76 -16.43 7.39 33.24
CA ASP A 76 -15.80 6.72 34.38
C ASP A 76 -14.29 6.54 34.18
N TYR A 77 -13.80 6.70 32.94
CA TYR A 77 -12.38 6.58 32.56
C TYR A 77 -11.67 5.33 33.13
N PRO A 78 -12.25 4.13 32.96
CA PRO A 78 -11.71 2.89 33.54
C PRO A 78 -10.30 2.59 33.02
N LYS A 79 -9.50 1.85 33.82
CA LYS A 79 -8.13 1.44 33.48
C LYS A 79 -7.94 -0.04 33.80
N ASP A 80 -8.70 -0.84 33.06
CA ASP A 80 -8.94 -2.24 33.41
C ASP A 80 -8.09 -3.20 32.55
N ASP A 81 -7.34 -2.69 31.56
CA ASP A 81 -6.44 -3.49 30.72
C ASP A 81 -4.97 -3.08 30.91
N PRO A 82 -4.25 -3.72 31.85
CA PRO A 82 -2.85 -3.41 32.10
C PRO A 82 -1.92 -3.76 30.92
N GLN A 83 -2.33 -4.66 30.01
CA GLN A 83 -1.52 -5.01 28.84
C GLN A 83 -1.56 -3.89 27.80
N LEU A 84 -2.75 -3.35 27.52
CA LEU A 84 -2.90 -2.19 26.64
C LEU A 84 -2.23 -0.95 27.25
N ALA A 85 -2.33 -0.74 28.56
CA ALA A 85 -1.62 0.32 29.25
C ALA A 85 -0.09 0.19 29.09
N ALA A 86 0.45 -1.03 29.19
CA ALA A 86 1.88 -1.27 28.99
C ALA A 86 2.32 -0.98 27.55
N LEU A 87 1.51 -1.35 26.55
CA LEU A 87 1.77 -1.05 25.15
C LEU A 87 1.72 0.46 24.87
N TYR A 88 0.73 1.16 25.43
CA TYR A 88 0.63 2.61 25.36
C TYR A 88 1.87 3.31 25.93
N GLU A 89 2.30 2.92 27.14
CA GLU A 89 3.50 3.47 27.76
C GLU A 89 4.78 3.16 26.98
N LYS A 90 4.86 1.96 26.38
CA LYS A 90 5.96 1.60 25.49
C LYS A 90 5.97 2.45 24.23
N ALA A 91 4.82 2.61 23.58
CA ALA A 91 4.68 3.40 22.37
C ALA A 91 5.15 4.84 22.63
N LYS A 92 4.62 5.52 23.64
CA LYS A 92 5.03 6.89 24.01
C LYS A 92 6.54 7.09 24.14
N ARG A 93 7.26 6.10 24.71
CA ARG A 93 8.71 6.20 24.90
C ARG A 93 9.52 5.93 23.64
N LEU A 94 8.98 5.13 22.72
CA LEU A 94 9.66 4.70 21.50
C LEU A 94 9.21 5.48 20.26
N GLN A 95 8.45 6.56 20.46
CA GLN A 95 8.09 7.46 19.37
C GLN A 95 9.33 8.21 18.90
N TRP A 96 9.56 8.13 17.60
CA TRP A 96 10.65 8.81 16.92
C TRP A 96 10.09 10.04 16.21
N ASN A 97 10.90 11.09 16.13
CA ASN A 97 10.59 12.28 15.37
C ASN A 97 11.44 12.30 14.10
N GLY A 98 10.79 12.01 12.98
CA GLY A 98 11.45 12.00 11.67
C GLY A 98 12.20 13.28 11.35
N SER A 99 11.78 14.45 11.85
CA SER A 99 12.45 15.73 11.58
C SER A 99 13.75 15.96 12.36
N THR A 100 13.94 15.29 13.50
CA THR A 100 15.09 15.51 14.41
C THR A 100 15.98 14.30 14.61
N ASP A 101 15.41 13.09 14.54
CA ASP A 101 16.10 11.88 14.97
C ASP A 101 16.90 11.24 13.83
N LEU A 102 16.63 11.63 12.58
CA LEU A 102 17.37 11.18 11.41
C LEU A 102 18.41 12.21 10.94
N PRO A 103 19.63 11.77 10.59
CA PRO A 103 20.66 12.62 10.00
C PRO A 103 20.38 12.85 8.51
N TRP A 104 19.40 13.69 8.18
CA TRP A 104 18.97 13.99 6.80
C TRP A 104 20.07 14.54 5.89
N GLN A 105 21.17 15.02 6.45
CA GLN A 105 22.33 15.51 5.70
C GLN A 105 23.20 14.38 5.15
N THR A 106 22.92 13.13 5.52
CA THR A 106 23.62 11.96 4.98
C THR A 106 23.41 11.90 3.47
N SER A 107 24.51 11.91 2.72
CA SER A 107 24.45 11.76 1.27
C SER A 107 24.10 10.31 0.93
N VAL A 108 23.04 10.13 0.14
CA VAL A 108 22.58 8.82 -0.34
C VAL A 108 22.61 8.86 -1.86
N ASP A 109 23.35 7.95 -2.48
CA ASP A 109 23.28 7.70 -3.93
C ASP A 109 22.36 6.49 -4.18
N PRO A 110 21.15 6.69 -4.76
CA PRO A 110 20.22 5.61 -5.10
C PRO A 110 20.76 4.55 -6.06
N LEU A 111 21.91 4.82 -6.71
CA LEU A 111 22.53 3.95 -7.69
C LEU A 111 23.84 3.31 -7.20
N ASP A 112 24.20 3.50 -5.93
CA ASP A 112 25.38 2.87 -5.34
C ASP A 112 25.20 1.34 -5.26
N PRO A 113 26.08 0.54 -5.93
CA PRO A 113 25.99 -0.90 -5.88
C PRO A 113 26.40 -1.51 -4.54
N GLU A 114 27.22 -0.82 -3.74
CA GLU A 114 27.70 -1.29 -2.43
C GLU A 114 26.66 -1.06 -1.33
N VAL A 115 25.78 -0.07 -1.52
CA VAL A 115 24.71 0.27 -0.58
C VAL A 115 23.35 0.24 -1.30
N PRO A 116 22.84 -0.94 -1.66
CA PRO A 116 21.60 -1.05 -2.41
C PRO A 116 20.39 -0.66 -1.56
N LEU A 117 19.45 0.10 -2.14
CA LEU A 117 18.22 0.54 -1.48
C LEU A 117 17.29 -0.59 -1.03
N ILE A 118 17.30 -1.70 -1.77
CA ILE A 118 16.55 -2.93 -1.47
C ILE A 118 17.45 -4.12 -1.72
N GLU A 119 17.22 -5.19 -0.96
CA GLU A 119 18.01 -6.42 -1.07
C GLU A 119 17.97 -7.00 -2.49
N ALA A 120 19.08 -7.62 -2.90
CA ALA A 120 19.19 -8.18 -4.24
C ALA A 120 18.11 -9.24 -4.54
N GLY A 121 17.70 -10.03 -3.54
CA GLY A 121 16.67 -11.05 -3.70
C GLY A 121 15.24 -10.52 -3.79
N PHE A 122 15.01 -9.22 -3.56
CA PHE A 122 13.67 -8.63 -3.61
C PHE A 122 13.06 -8.69 -5.02
N LEU A 123 13.91 -8.56 -6.04
CA LEU A 123 13.50 -8.66 -7.44
C LEU A 123 13.87 -10.03 -8.01
N PRO A 124 12.96 -10.68 -8.77
CA PRO A 124 13.24 -11.97 -9.41
C PRO A 124 14.10 -11.75 -10.66
N TRP A 125 15.40 -11.49 -10.47
CA TRP A 125 16.32 -11.16 -11.57
C TRP A 125 16.34 -12.21 -12.67
N ASP A 126 16.36 -13.50 -12.31
CA ASP A 126 16.35 -14.58 -13.29
C ASP A 126 15.12 -14.50 -14.21
N LEU A 127 13.95 -14.22 -13.65
CA LEU A 127 12.71 -14.07 -14.42
C LEU A 127 12.73 -12.82 -15.29
N ILE A 128 13.26 -11.71 -14.77
CA ILE A 128 13.36 -10.45 -15.51
C ILE A 128 14.29 -10.64 -16.72
N GLU A 129 15.48 -11.21 -16.50
CA GLU A 129 16.50 -11.36 -17.54
C GLU A 129 16.15 -12.44 -18.57
N GLN A 130 15.32 -13.42 -18.22
CA GLN A 130 14.71 -14.33 -19.20
C GLN A 130 13.88 -13.58 -20.26
N HIS A 131 13.24 -12.45 -19.89
CA HIS A 131 12.39 -11.68 -20.80
C HIS A 131 13.10 -10.47 -21.42
N THR A 132 14.05 -9.86 -20.73
CA THR A 132 14.78 -8.67 -21.20
C THR A 132 16.13 -8.97 -21.84
N GLY A 133 16.64 -10.18 -21.65
CA GLY A 133 18.07 -10.48 -21.80
C GLY A 133 18.90 -9.97 -20.61
N PRO A 134 20.21 -10.25 -20.60
CA PRO A 134 21.12 -9.80 -19.53
C PRO A 134 21.09 -8.27 -19.39
N LEU A 135 20.94 -7.77 -18.16
CA LEU A 135 20.92 -6.34 -17.89
C LEU A 135 22.29 -5.85 -17.43
N GLU A 136 22.72 -4.70 -17.96
CA GLU A 136 23.88 -3.97 -17.44
C GLU A 136 23.67 -3.57 -15.97
N ALA A 137 24.76 -3.49 -15.20
CA ALA A 137 24.73 -3.16 -13.77
C ALA A 137 23.98 -1.85 -13.49
N ARG A 138 24.21 -0.81 -14.30
CA ARG A 138 23.53 0.50 -14.16
C ARG A 138 22.03 0.39 -14.38
N THR A 139 21.59 -0.45 -15.32
CA THR A 139 20.18 -0.69 -15.61
C THR A 139 19.52 -1.47 -14.46
N ARG A 140 20.20 -2.46 -13.88
CA ARG A 140 19.73 -3.17 -12.69
C ARG A 140 19.55 -2.20 -11.50
N MET A 141 20.50 -1.31 -11.25
CA MET A 141 20.38 -0.28 -10.19
C MET A 141 19.23 0.68 -10.47
N GLY A 142 19.10 1.15 -11.70
CA GLY A 142 17.98 2.01 -12.11
C GLY A 142 16.61 1.36 -11.92
N LEU A 143 16.50 0.04 -12.15
CA LEU A 143 15.27 -0.70 -11.88
C LEU A 143 14.99 -0.82 -10.38
N ARG A 144 16.00 -1.16 -9.56
CA ARG A 144 15.85 -1.21 -8.09
C ARG A 144 15.38 0.12 -7.52
N HIS A 145 16.01 1.22 -7.92
CA HIS A 145 15.62 2.55 -7.48
C HIS A 145 14.15 2.87 -7.85
N LYS A 146 13.74 2.61 -9.10
CA LYS A 146 12.35 2.84 -9.52
C LYS A 146 11.34 1.99 -8.76
N VAL A 147 11.65 0.73 -8.51
CA VAL A 147 10.79 -0.16 -7.72
C VAL A 147 10.70 0.32 -6.27
N THR A 148 11.82 0.72 -5.68
CA THR A 148 11.86 1.27 -4.32
C THR A 148 11.00 2.53 -4.22
N ALA A 149 11.18 3.47 -5.14
CA ALA A 149 10.39 4.71 -5.17
C ALA A 149 8.89 4.42 -5.38
N TRP A 150 8.55 3.47 -6.24
CA TRP A 150 7.16 3.04 -6.44
C TRP A 150 6.58 2.42 -5.16
N MET A 151 7.32 1.55 -4.48
CA MET A 151 6.89 0.89 -3.24
C MET A 151 6.69 1.89 -2.10
N LEU A 152 7.66 2.79 -1.89
CA LEU A 152 7.54 3.87 -0.90
C LEU A 152 6.33 4.76 -1.19
N SER A 153 6.03 5.03 -2.46
CA SER A 153 4.81 5.73 -2.82
C SER A 153 3.56 4.93 -2.46
N GLN A 154 3.53 3.60 -2.61
CA GLN A 154 2.40 2.80 -2.16
C GLN A 154 2.25 2.81 -0.64
N PHE A 155 3.35 2.76 0.12
CA PHE A 155 3.32 2.87 1.58
C PHE A 155 2.75 4.21 2.03
N LEU A 156 3.18 5.33 1.47
CA LEU A 156 2.64 6.64 1.85
C LEU A 156 1.12 6.75 1.65
N HIS A 157 0.58 6.17 0.57
CA HIS A 157 -0.88 6.12 0.38
C HIS A 157 -1.55 5.11 1.32
N GLY A 158 -0.87 4.03 1.66
CA GLY A 158 -1.31 3.02 2.62
C GLY A 158 -1.41 3.58 4.04
N GLU A 159 -0.39 4.28 4.51
CA GLU A 159 -0.33 4.98 5.80
C GLU A 159 -1.48 5.98 5.92
N GLN A 160 -1.80 6.73 4.86
CA GLN A 160 -2.96 7.62 4.88
C GLN A 160 -4.29 6.85 5.09
N GLY A 161 -4.41 5.64 4.54
CA GLY A 161 -5.57 4.77 4.80
C GLY A 161 -5.55 4.17 6.20
N ALA A 162 -4.37 3.77 6.69
CA ALA A 162 -4.16 3.22 8.02
C ALA A 162 -4.46 4.26 9.10
N LEU A 163 -4.05 5.53 8.92
CA LEU A 163 -4.43 6.68 9.73
C LEU A 163 -5.95 6.81 9.90
N MET A 164 -6.70 6.69 8.80
CA MET A 164 -8.16 6.76 8.84
C MET A 164 -8.77 5.55 9.55
N ALA A 165 -8.21 4.35 9.34
CA ALA A 165 -8.67 3.12 9.98
C ALA A 165 -8.39 3.13 11.49
N SER A 166 -7.18 3.51 11.90
CA SER A 166 -6.78 3.61 13.31
C SER A 166 -7.60 4.66 14.05
N ALA A 167 -7.92 5.79 13.40
CA ALA A 167 -8.81 6.81 13.95
C ALA A 167 -10.22 6.26 14.19
N GLN A 168 -10.80 5.55 13.21
CA GLN A 168 -12.13 4.95 13.36
C GLN A 168 -12.16 3.86 14.43
N VAL A 169 -11.14 3.01 14.52
CA VAL A 169 -11.03 1.98 15.57
C VAL A 169 -10.91 2.62 16.96
N THR A 170 -10.13 3.69 17.09
CA THR A 170 -9.97 4.46 18.33
C THR A 170 -11.29 5.10 18.77
N GLU A 171 -12.08 5.62 17.83
CA GLU A 171 -13.40 6.16 18.14
C GLU A 171 -14.40 5.06 18.52
N ALA A 172 -14.38 3.92 17.80
CA ALA A 172 -15.34 2.82 17.93
C ALA A 172 -15.12 1.91 19.15
N THR A 173 -13.93 1.88 19.74
CA THR A 173 -13.70 1.07 20.94
C THR A 173 -14.33 1.70 22.18
N PRO A 174 -15.06 0.95 23.02
CA PRO A 174 -15.55 1.44 24.32
C PRO A 174 -14.45 1.43 25.40
N SER A 175 -13.37 0.65 25.23
CA SER A 175 -12.29 0.54 26.22
C SER A 175 -11.42 1.79 26.23
N MET A 176 -11.27 2.43 27.39
CA MET A 176 -10.42 3.61 27.57
C MET A 176 -8.93 3.31 27.31
N ASP A 177 -8.40 2.22 27.84
CA ASP A 177 -7.02 1.79 27.56
C ASP A 177 -6.82 1.46 26.06
N GLY A 178 -7.85 0.89 25.44
CA GLY A 178 -7.90 0.70 23.99
C GLY A 178 -7.85 2.02 23.22
N LYS A 179 -8.52 3.07 23.69
CA LYS A 179 -8.42 4.42 23.09
C LYS A 179 -7.03 5.00 23.24
N PHE A 180 -6.41 4.87 24.42
CA PHE A 180 -5.04 5.36 24.62
C PHE A 180 -4.03 4.68 23.72
N TYR A 181 -4.08 3.36 23.62
CA TYR A 181 -3.22 2.64 22.71
C TYR A 181 -3.54 2.96 21.25
N GLY A 182 -4.82 3.00 20.87
CA GLY A 182 -5.27 3.38 19.53
C GLY A 182 -4.79 4.77 19.10
N ALA A 183 -4.80 5.75 20.01
CA ALA A 183 -4.30 7.09 19.74
C ALA A 183 -2.81 7.11 19.36
N THR A 184 -2.00 6.19 19.91
CA THR A 184 -0.60 6.05 19.49
C THR A 184 -0.47 5.49 18.08
N GLN A 185 -1.39 4.63 17.64
CA GLN A 185 -1.43 4.14 16.27
C GLN A 185 -1.88 5.25 15.30
N VAL A 186 -2.83 6.10 15.70
CA VAL A 186 -3.21 7.28 14.90
C VAL A 186 -2.01 8.19 14.66
N MET A 187 -1.17 8.37 15.68
CA MET A 187 0.03 9.19 15.56
C MET A 187 1.13 8.49 14.73
N ASP A 188 1.29 7.18 14.87
CA ASP A 188 2.32 6.40 14.14
C ASP A 188 2.09 6.41 12.62
N GLU A 189 0.83 6.46 12.18
CA GLU A 189 0.44 6.49 10.76
C GLU A 189 0.35 7.91 10.16
N ALA A 190 0.70 8.95 10.94
CA ALA A 190 0.58 10.37 10.57
C ALA A 190 1.90 11.00 10.13
#